data_AF-A0A318D4E9-F1
#
_entry.id   AF-A0A318D4E9-F1
#
_cell.length_a   1.000
_cell.length_b   1.000
_cell.length_c   1.000
_cell.angle_alpha   90.00
_cell.angle_beta   90.00
_cell.angle_gamma   90.00
#
_symmetry.space_group_name_H-M   'P 1'
#
loop_
_entity.id
_entity.type
_entity.pdbx_description
1 polymer ?
#
loop_
_entity_poly.entity_id
_entity_poly.type
_entity_poly.pdbx_seq_one_letter_code
_entity_poly.pdbx_strand_id
1 'polypeptide(L)'
;MATMKYPKRLIEVDLPIKRISAHARREKSIRHGHISTLHIWWARRPLAACRAVICASLWPDPADDLCPDIFRKVAREQMTRWAKNNLHLLSEDSRSRFVAISKDEQKLDDLLELRAALLDFIADFANWDNSTVPEYLETSRLLTQVAHEALGGEPGSRPLVVDPFAGGGAIPLEALRVGADAFASDLNPVAVLLNKVVLEYIPKYGQKLADEVRKWGQWIKEQAEKELAEFYPKDPDGATPIAYLWARVIQCEGPGCGAEIPMMRSLWLAKKGKKSTALRLVHDHDSKKINFEIIKNSTANDVLTGTVARGSAICPFCGFTTSAKSVQEQLKNAKGGASSARLIAVRRDDPKSGERGFRLATDVDVQVAAGAIQKLKINIQAKKSELSLVPDEKVNPLPHSVNRLPMYGMRDLEKNNLPIKEYYKKAIDNQSVTC
;
A
#
# COMPACT_ATOMS: atom_id res chain seq x y z
N MET A 1 -31.15 22.07 28.96
CA MET A 1 -30.80 22.41 27.56
C MET A 1 -31.81 21.72 26.66
N ALA A 2 -32.61 22.46 25.90
CA ALA A 2 -33.47 21.85 24.89
C ALA A 2 -32.56 21.16 23.87
N THR A 3 -32.72 19.84 23.69
CA THR A 3 -32.05 19.10 22.63
C THR A 3 -32.44 19.75 21.30
N MET A 4 -31.49 20.38 20.60
CA MET A 4 -31.74 20.85 19.24
C MET A 4 -32.23 19.66 18.42
N LYS A 5 -33.46 19.75 17.91
CA LYS A 5 -34.03 18.77 17.01
C LYS A 5 -33.52 19.08 15.61
N TYR A 6 -32.76 18.17 15.02
CA TYR A 6 -32.31 18.23 13.64
C TYR A 6 -32.97 17.09 12.84
N PRO A 7 -33.20 17.26 11.52
CA PRO A 7 -33.67 16.15 10.70
C PRO A 7 -32.64 15.04 10.69
N LYS A 8 -33.10 13.83 11.00
CA LYS A 8 -32.26 12.64 10.89
C LYS A 8 -31.66 12.53 9.50
N ARG A 9 -30.46 11.99 9.43
CA ARG A 9 -29.76 11.64 8.19
C ARG A 9 -30.06 10.21 7.81
N LEU A 10 -29.93 9.89 6.52
CA LEU A 10 -30.10 8.51 6.04
C LEU A 10 -29.24 7.53 6.84
N ILE A 11 -27.98 7.88 7.15
CA ILE A 11 -27.06 7.03 7.91
C ILE A 11 -27.54 6.71 9.34
N GLU A 12 -28.42 7.52 9.93
CA GLU A 12 -28.95 7.31 11.28
C GLU A 12 -30.16 6.36 11.30
N VAL A 13 -30.75 6.08 10.14
CA VAL A 13 -31.94 5.22 10.02
C VAL A 13 -31.63 3.90 9.33
N ASP A 14 -30.85 3.91 8.24
CA ASP A 14 -30.45 2.70 7.52
C ASP A 14 -29.25 2.97 6.60
N LEU A 15 -28.52 1.91 6.26
CA LEU A 15 -27.47 1.95 5.25
C LEU A 15 -27.37 0.57 4.59
N PRO A 16 -27.29 0.47 3.25
CA PRO A 16 -27.23 -0.80 2.53
C PRO A 16 -25.84 -1.48 2.64
N ILE A 17 -25.44 -1.82 3.87
CA ILE A 17 -24.10 -2.27 4.27
C ILE A 17 -23.68 -3.51 3.47
N LYS A 18 -24.59 -4.45 3.19
CA LYS A 18 -24.28 -5.66 2.43
C LYS A 18 -23.76 -5.35 1.03
N ARG A 19 -24.45 -4.46 0.31
CA ARG A 19 -24.10 -4.05 -1.07
C ARG A 19 -22.84 -3.19 -1.09
N ILE A 20 -22.74 -2.20 -0.18
CA ILE A 20 -21.54 -1.37 -0.01
C ILE A 20 -20.31 -2.25 0.29
N SER A 21 -20.45 -3.24 1.18
CA SER A 21 -19.37 -4.15 1.54
C SER A 21 -18.94 -5.06 0.38
N ALA A 22 -19.86 -5.43 -0.51
CA ALA A 22 -19.54 -6.17 -1.73
C ALA A 22 -18.66 -5.31 -2.66
N HIS A 23 -19.04 -4.06 -2.90
CA HIS A 23 -18.24 -3.11 -3.69
C HIS A 23 -16.87 -2.84 -3.05
N ALA A 24 -16.82 -2.60 -1.73
CA ALA A 24 -15.58 -2.38 -0.99
C ALA A 24 -14.61 -3.58 -1.05
N ARG A 25 -15.13 -4.82 -1.10
CA ARG A 25 -14.29 -6.02 -1.29
C ARG A 25 -13.75 -6.11 -2.72
N ARG A 26 -14.60 -5.87 -3.73
CA ARG A 26 -14.21 -5.88 -5.14
C ARG A 26 -13.14 -4.82 -5.45
N GLU A 27 -13.26 -3.64 -4.87
CA GLU A 27 -12.33 -2.53 -5.06
C GLU A 27 -10.86 -2.91 -4.73
N LYS A 28 -10.64 -3.80 -3.75
CA LYS A 28 -9.30 -4.26 -3.36
C LYS A 28 -8.55 -4.97 -4.50
N SER A 29 -9.26 -5.53 -5.47
CA SER A 29 -8.68 -6.20 -6.64
C SER A 29 -8.46 -5.29 -7.85
N ILE A 30 -8.87 -4.02 -7.80
CA ILE A 30 -8.67 -3.09 -8.92
C ILE A 30 -7.17 -2.74 -9.03
N ARG A 31 -6.65 -2.74 -10.26
CA ARG A 31 -5.22 -2.56 -10.58
C ARG A 31 -4.93 -1.42 -11.53
N HIS A 32 -5.95 -0.74 -12.04
CA HIS A 32 -5.81 0.39 -12.96
C HIS A 32 -6.80 1.50 -12.58
N GLY A 33 -6.39 2.76 -12.71
CA GLY A 33 -7.23 3.94 -12.49
C GLY A 33 -7.65 4.24 -11.04
N HIS A 34 -7.47 3.29 -10.12
CA HIS A 34 -7.82 3.45 -8.70
C HIS A 34 -6.71 4.17 -7.92
N ILE A 35 -7.03 5.02 -6.94
CA ILE A 35 -6.03 5.83 -6.23
C ILE A 35 -4.91 5.01 -5.57
N SER A 36 -5.19 3.76 -5.21
CA SER A 36 -4.17 2.87 -4.63
C SER A 36 -3.10 2.41 -5.60
N THR A 37 -3.28 2.63 -6.91
CA THR A 37 -2.25 2.36 -7.91
C THR A 37 -1.25 3.51 -8.02
N LEU A 38 -1.59 4.70 -7.49
CA LEU A 38 -0.66 5.82 -7.36
C LEU A 38 0.31 5.57 -6.19
N HIS A 39 -0.22 5.16 -5.04
CA HIS A 39 0.58 4.77 -3.88
C HIS A 39 -0.18 3.78 -2.98
N ILE A 40 0.55 2.81 -2.41
CA ILE A 40 -0.02 1.84 -1.47
C ILE A 40 0.01 2.43 -0.07
N TRP A 41 -1.12 2.98 0.38
CA TRP A 41 -1.31 3.35 1.79
C TRP A 41 -1.63 2.10 2.63
N TRP A 42 -1.08 1.98 3.84
CA TRP A 42 -1.26 0.79 4.69
C TRP A 42 -2.65 0.72 5.33
N ALA A 43 -3.31 1.85 5.57
CA ALA A 43 -4.64 1.95 6.16
C ALA A 43 -5.65 2.50 5.15
N ARG A 44 -5.83 1.80 4.02
CA ARG A 44 -6.77 2.23 2.97
C ARG A 44 -8.22 2.03 3.40
N ARG A 45 -8.97 3.13 3.40
CA ARG A 45 -10.44 3.11 3.49
C ARG A 45 -11.02 2.84 2.08
N PRO A 46 -11.97 1.91 1.93
CA PRO A 46 -12.60 1.66 0.63
C PRO A 46 -13.37 2.88 0.14
N LEU A 47 -13.17 3.28 -1.12
CA LEU A 47 -13.85 4.44 -1.71
C LEU A 47 -15.36 4.22 -1.79
N ALA A 48 -15.78 2.99 -2.11
CA ALA A 48 -17.19 2.59 -2.07
C ALA A 48 -17.87 2.93 -0.73
N ALA A 49 -17.19 2.63 0.38
CA ALA A 49 -17.72 2.90 1.72
C ALA A 49 -17.69 4.41 2.04
N CYS A 50 -16.59 5.10 1.72
CA CYS A 50 -16.48 6.54 1.93
C CYS A 50 -17.58 7.31 1.19
N ARG A 51 -17.81 7.01 -0.10
CA ARG A 51 -18.86 7.65 -0.90
C ARG A 51 -20.25 7.46 -0.30
N ALA A 52 -20.60 6.21 0.01
CA ALA A 52 -21.92 5.89 0.54
C ALA A 52 -22.17 6.55 1.91
N VAL A 53 -21.18 6.52 2.80
CA VAL A 53 -21.26 7.16 4.11
C VAL A 53 -21.41 8.67 3.98
N ILE A 54 -20.65 9.32 3.09
CA ILE A 54 -20.77 10.77 2.91
C ILE A 54 -22.15 11.14 2.35
N CYS A 55 -22.65 10.47 1.30
CA CYS A 55 -24.02 10.70 0.81
C CYS A 55 -25.05 10.55 1.94
N ALA A 56 -25.01 9.42 2.66
CA ALA A 56 -25.97 9.13 3.71
C ALA A 56 -25.86 10.06 4.93
N SER A 57 -24.69 10.69 5.15
CA SER A 57 -24.48 11.64 6.25
C SER A 57 -24.93 13.06 5.88
N LEU A 58 -24.82 13.44 4.60
CA LEU A 58 -25.19 14.77 4.12
C LEU A 58 -26.68 14.89 3.80
N TRP A 59 -27.34 13.78 3.44
CA TRP A 59 -28.74 13.81 3.00
C TRP A 59 -29.70 13.55 4.17
N PRO A 60 -30.71 14.42 4.37
CA PRO A 60 -31.81 14.15 5.28
C PRO A 60 -32.54 12.85 4.91
N ASP A 61 -33.03 12.17 5.93
CA ASP A 61 -33.99 11.10 5.76
C ASP A 61 -35.36 11.69 5.38
N PRO A 62 -35.93 11.39 4.20
CA PRO A 62 -37.20 11.97 3.76
C PRO A 62 -38.38 11.62 4.66
N ALA A 63 -38.31 10.51 5.39
CA ALA A 63 -39.36 10.04 6.29
C ALA A 63 -39.24 10.56 7.72
N ASP A 64 -38.22 11.37 8.03
CA ASP A 64 -38.18 12.12 9.27
C ASP A 64 -39.08 13.36 9.20
N ASP A 65 -39.83 13.65 10.27
CA ASP A 65 -40.79 14.76 10.30
C ASP A 65 -40.13 16.13 10.06
N LEU A 66 -38.86 16.28 10.43
CA LEU A 66 -38.11 17.53 10.30
C LEU A 66 -37.42 17.68 8.94
N CYS A 67 -37.52 16.69 8.05
CA CYS A 67 -36.94 16.77 6.73
C CYS A 67 -37.55 17.94 5.93
N PRO A 68 -36.74 18.85 5.38
CA PRO A 68 -37.25 19.96 4.59
C PRO A 68 -38.04 19.48 3.35
N ASP A 69 -39.20 20.10 3.10
CA ASP A 69 -40.07 19.73 1.97
C ASP A 69 -39.41 19.97 0.62
N ILE A 70 -38.55 20.98 0.51
CA ILE A 70 -37.77 21.23 -0.71
C ILE A 70 -36.83 20.07 -1.04
N PHE A 71 -36.21 19.45 -0.02
CA PHE A 71 -35.38 18.27 -0.22
C PHE A 71 -36.22 17.07 -0.68
N ARG A 72 -37.37 16.82 -0.03
CA ARG A 72 -38.31 15.76 -0.44
C ARG A 72 -38.73 15.92 -1.90
N LYS A 73 -39.10 17.14 -2.30
CA LYS A 73 -39.51 17.46 -3.67
C LYS A 73 -38.41 17.10 -4.68
N VAL A 74 -37.19 17.61 -4.48
CA VAL A 74 -36.07 17.36 -5.40
C VAL A 74 -35.66 15.89 -5.39
N ALA A 75 -35.68 15.23 -4.23
CA ALA A 75 -35.41 13.80 -4.12
C ALA A 75 -36.40 12.97 -4.94
N ARG A 76 -37.71 13.27 -4.87
CA ARG A 76 -38.72 12.60 -5.72
C ARG A 76 -38.45 12.83 -7.20
N GLU A 77 -38.22 14.09 -7.60
CA GLU A 77 -37.93 14.44 -9.00
C GLU A 77 -36.72 13.67 -9.54
N GLN A 78 -35.64 13.57 -8.76
CA GLN A 78 -34.47 12.80 -9.15
C GLN A 78 -34.76 11.30 -9.22
N MET A 79 -35.39 10.70 -8.20
CA MET A 79 -35.68 9.26 -8.22
C MET A 79 -36.65 8.88 -9.36
N THR A 80 -37.62 9.74 -9.67
CA THR A 80 -38.48 9.61 -10.87
C THR A 80 -37.66 9.70 -12.16
N ARG A 81 -36.73 10.66 -12.28
CA ARG A 81 -35.84 10.77 -13.44
C ARG A 81 -35.02 9.49 -13.62
N TRP A 82 -34.52 8.92 -12.53
CA TRP A 82 -33.80 7.65 -12.56
C TRP A 82 -34.68 6.49 -13.02
N ALA A 83 -35.92 6.42 -12.53
CA ALA A 83 -36.89 5.41 -12.93
C ALA A 83 -37.26 5.49 -14.42
N LYS A 84 -37.29 6.69 -15.01
CA LYS A 84 -37.62 6.88 -16.42
C LYS A 84 -36.44 6.68 -17.36
N ASN A 85 -35.28 7.24 -17.01
CA ASN A 85 -34.20 7.45 -17.98
C ASN A 85 -32.95 6.61 -17.68
N ASN A 86 -32.76 6.13 -16.44
CA ASN A 86 -31.48 5.58 -15.97
C ASN A 86 -31.58 4.12 -15.49
N LEU A 87 -32.65 3.38 -15.84
CA LEU A 87 -32.83 1.97 -15.43
C LEU A 87 -31.66 1.05 -15.84
N HIS A 88 -30.97 1.39 -16.93
CA HIS A 88 -29.82 0.64 -17.43
C HIS A 88 -28.57 0.79 -16.55
N LEU A 89 -28.47 1.85 -15.75
CA LEU A 89 -27.36 2.12 -14.82
C LEU A 89 -27.55 1.52 -13.42
N LEU A 90 -28.77 1.08 -13.11
CA LEU A 90 -29.12 0.48 -11.82
C LEU A 90 -28.69 -0.99 -11.76
N SER A 91 -28.31 -1.45 -10.57
CA SER A 91 -28.08 -2.88 -10.34
C SER A 91 -29.38 -3.68 -10.38
N GLU A 92 -29.27 -5.00 -10.48
CA GLU A 92 -30.42 -5.90 -10.39
C GLU A 92 -31.18 -5.75 -9.06
N ASP A 93 -30.46 -5.47 -7.96
CA ASP A 93 -31.04 -5.25 -6.63
C ASP A 93 -31.99 -4.04 -6.64
N SER A 94 -31.59 -2.92 -7.23
CA SER A 94 -32.40 -1.68 -7.29
C SER A 94 -33.47 -1.70 -8.39
N ARG A 95 -33.22 -2.43 -9.49
CA ARG A 95 -34.00 -2.29 -10.73
C ARG A 95 -35.48 -2.60 -10.54
N SER A 96 -35.82 -3.59 -9.70
CA SER A 96 -37.21 -3.94 -9.42
C SER A 96 -38.03 -2.77 -8.89
N ARG A 97 -37.47 -2.01 -7.93
CA ARG A 97 -38.08 -0.82 -7.34
C ARG A 97 -38.28 0.29 -8.37
N PHE A 98 -37.22 0.63 -9.10
CA PHE A 98 -37.27 1.72 -10.08
C PHE A 98 -38.16 1.39 -11.28
N VAL A 99 -38.30 0.12 -11.69
CA VAL A 99 -39.31 -0.28 -12.67
C VAL A 99 -40.73 -0.06 -12.13
N ALA A 100 -40.98 -0.34 -10.85
CA ALA A 100 -42.29 -0.06 -10.26
C ALA A 100 -42.58 1.45 -10.20
N ILE A 101 -41.59 2.27 -9.81
CA ILE A 101 -41.68 3.74 -9.81
C ILE A 101 -41.92 4.28 -11.22
N SER A 102 -41.31 3.68 -12.25
CA SER A 102 -41.47 4.12 -13.64
C SER A 102 -42.91 3.96 -14.16
N LYS A 103 -43.67 3.01 -13.58
CA LYS A 103 -45.07 2.74 -13.92
C LYS A 103 -46.04 3.58 -13.09
N ASP A 104 -45.62 3.93 -11.87
CA ASP A 104 -46.43 4.67 -10.90
C ASP A 104 -45.52 5.53 -10.02
N GLU A 105 -45.44 6.81 -10.37
CA GLU A 105 -44.60 7.79 -9.68
C GLU A 105 -45.13 8.15 -8.29
N GLN A 106 -46.44 7.96 -8.05
CA GLN A 106 -47.09 8.24 -6.76
C GLN A 106 -46.56 7.33 -5.65
N LYS A 107 -45.89 6.23 -5.99
CA LYS A 107 -45.14 5.41 -5.03
C LYS A 107 -44.14 6.23 -4.20
N LEU A 108 -43.56 7.29 -4.77
CA LEU A 108 -42.61 8.15 -4.08
C LEU A 108 -43.29 9.18 -3.15
N ASP A 109 -44.63 9.23 -3.10
CA ASP A 109 -45.36 10.00 -2.09
C ASP A 109 -45.29 9.33 -0.72
N ASP A 110 -45.12 7.99 -0.68
CA ASP A 110 -44.70 7.27 0.53
C ASP A 110 -43.24 7.61 0.84
N LEU A 111 -43.02 8.27 1.97
CA LEU A 111 -41.71 8.72 2.40
C LEU A 111 -40.76 7.55 2.73
N LEU A 112 -41.28 6.39 3.14
CA LEU A 112 -40.47 5.19 3.35
C LEU A 112 -39.98 4.60 2.02
N GLU A 113 -40.82 4.67 0.99
CA GLU A 113 -40.44 4.25 -0.37
C GLU A 113 -39.40 5.20 -0.97
N LEU A 114 -39.55 6.52 -0.76
CA LEU A 114 -38.54 7.51 -1.16
C LEU A 114 -37.21 7.30 -0.41
N ARG A 115 -37.24 6.99 0.89
CA ARG A 115 -36.05 6.60 1.66
C ARG A 115 -35.38 5.38 1.02
N ALA A 116 -36.14 4.34 0.74
CA ALA A 116 -35.62 3.11 0.14
C ALA A 116 -34.99 3.36 -1.23
N ALA A 117 -35.61 4.18 -2.08
CA ALA A 117 -35.08 4.56 -3.39
C ALA A 117 -33.75 5.33 -3.28
N LEU A 118 -33.62 6.25 -2.31
CA LEU A 118 -32.36 6.97 -2.05
C LEU A 118 -31.26 6.02 -1.57
N LEU A 119 -31.58 5.05 -0.71
CA LEU A 119 -30.62 4.04 -0.25
C LEU A 119 -30.19 3.11 -1.40
N ASP A 120 -31.12 2.72 -2.28
CA ASP A 120 -30.80 1.96 -3.49
C ASP A 120 -29.87 2.72 -4.43
N PHE A 121 -30.14 4.02 -4.63
CA PHE A 121 -29.24 4.92 -5.37
C PHE A 121 -27.84 4.96 -4.73
N ILE A 122 -27.74 5.15 -3.41
CA ILE A 122 -26.46 5.20 -2.69
C ILE A 122 -25.70 3.89 -2.84
N ALA A 123 -26.39 2.75 -2.74
CA ALA A 123 -25.77 1.43 -2.89
C ALA A 123 -25.19 1.23 -4.29
N ASP A 124 -25.94 1.61 -5.34
CA ASP A 124 -25.45 1.51 -6.72
C ASP A 124 -24.34 2.50 -6.99
N PHE A 125 -24.46 3.73 -6.47
CA PHE A 125 -23.43 4.74 -6.62
C PHE A 125 -22.15 4.34 -5.89
N ALA A 126 -22.19 3.53 -4.84
CA ALA A 126 -21.00 3.03 -4.14
C ALA A 126 -20.08 2.19 -5.05
N ASN A 127 -20.59 1.65 -6.16
CA ASN A 127 -19.76 0.91 -7.12
C ASN A 127 -18.64 1.80 -7.71
N TRP A 128 -17.41 1.32 -7.74
CA TRP A 128 -16.27 2.06 -8.31
C TRP A 128 -16.50 2.44 -9.78
N ASP A 129 -17.11 1.55 -10.57
CA ASP A 129 -17.33 1.79 -12.00
C ASP A 129 -18.34 2.94 -12.24
N ASN A 130 -19.23 3.18 -11.27
CA ASN A 130 -20.21 4.26 -11.31
C ASN A 130 -19.63 5.60 -10.81
N SER A 131 -18.39 5.61 -10.33
CA SER A 131 -17.80 6.77 -9.65
C SER A 131 -17.48 7.95 -10.57
N THR A 132 -17.45 7.73 -11.88
CA THR A 132 -17.22 8.76 -12.89
C THR A 132 -18.38 8.91 -13.86
N VAL A 133 -19.50 8.23 -13.61
CA VAL A 133 -20.70 8.28 -14.45
C VAL A 133 -21.45 9.59 -14.20
N PRO A 134 -21.67 10.44 -15.22
CA PRO A 134 -22.25 11.79 -15.06
C PRO A 134 -23.57 11.81 -14.32
N GLU A 135 -24.48 10.88 -14.62
CA GLU A 135 -25.82 10.80 -14.05
C GLU A 135 -25.77 10.65 -12.53
N TYR A 136 -24.87 9.79 -12.03
CA TYR A 136 -24.67 9.60 -10.59
C TYR A 136 -24.05 10.85 -9.95
N LEU A 137 -23.03 11.44 -10.59
CA LEU A 137 -22.34 12.64 -10.08
C LEU A 137 -23.29 13.83 -9.99
N GLU A 138 -24.04 14.12 -11.04
CA GLU A 138 -25.00 15.22 -11.10
C GLU A 138 -26.10 15.05 -10.07
N THR A 139 -26.69 13.85 -9.98
CA THR A 139 -27.74 13.55 -9.01
C THR A 139 -27.21 13.71 -7.58
N SER A 140 -26.04 13.15 -7.28
CA SER A 140 -25.44 13.25 -5.96
C SER A 140 -25.13 14.70 -5.58
N ARG A 141 -24.55 15.48 -6.51
CA ARG A 141 -24.22 16.89 -6.28
C ARG A 141 -25.45 17.75 -6.05
N LEU A 142 -26.51 17.52 -6.83
CA LEU A 142 -27.78 18.24 -6.65
C LEU A 142 -28.43 17.92 -5.31
N LEU A 143 -28.52 16.65 -4.93
CA LEU A 143 -29.08 16.25 -3.63
C LEU A 143 -28.26 16.80 -2.47
N THR A 144 -26.94 16.79 -2.58
CA THR A 144 -26.04 17.39 -1.57
C THR A 144 -26.24 18.91 -1.48
N GLN A 145 -26.34 19.62 -2.61
CA GLN A 145 -26.55 21.06 -2.63
C GLN A 145 -27.88 21.45 -1.99
N VAL A 146 -28.97 20.80 -2.40
CA VAL A 146 -30.31 21.10 -1.88
C VAL A 146 -30.41 20.74 -0.40
N ALA A 147 -29.80 19.62 0.03
CA ALA A 147 -29.73 19.29 1.44
C ALA A 147 -28.99 20.37 2.26
N HIS A 148 -27.87 20.88 1.75
CA HIS A 148 -27.09 21.92 2.42
C HIS A 148 -27.87 23.23 2.58
N GLU A 149 -28.43 23.75 1.49
CA GLU A 149 -29.21 25.00 1.50
C GLU A 149 -30.48 24.87 2.35
N ALA A 150 -31.18 23.74 2.25
CA ALA A 150 -32.41 23.50 3.02
C ALA A 150 -32.20 23.40 4.54
N LEU A 151 -30.95 23.22 4.97
CA LEU A 151 -30.56 23.10 6.39
C LEU A 151 -29.83 24.34 6.90
N GLY A 152 -29.93 25.45 6.17
CA GLY A 152 -29.39 26.75 6.56
C GLY A 152 -27.99 27.03 6.02
N GLY A 153 -27.49 26.22 5.07
CA GLY A 153 -26.29 26.55 4.31
C GLY A 153 -26.52 27.77 3.41
N GLU A 154 -25.49 28.60 3.23
CA GLU A 154 -25.60 29.77 2.34
C GLU A 154 -25.84 29.33 0.88
N PRO A 155 -26.77 29.96 0.15
CA PRO A 155 -27.01 29.63 -1.26
C PRO A 155 -25.74 29.68 -2.10
N GLY A 156 -25.50 28.64 -2.90
CA GLY A 156 -24.29 28.51 -3.72
C GLY A 156 -23.02 28.09 -2.97
N SER A 157 -23.04 28.00 -1.64
CA SER A 157 -21.99 27.36 -0.85
C SER A 157 -22.19 25.84 -0.80
N ARG A 158 -21.19 25.09 -0.33
CA ARG A 158 -21.23 23.63 -0.21
C ARG A 158 -21.01 23.19 1.24
N PRO A 159 -21.52 22.01 1.64
CA PRO A 159 -21.20 21.47 2.95
C PRO A 159 -19.70 21.14 3.02
N LEU A 160 -19.07 21.40 4.17
CA LEU A 160 -17.66 21.10 4.39
C LEU A 160 -17.50 19.73 5.07
N VAL A 161 -16.79 18.81 4.43
CA VAL A 161 -16.36 17.54 5.01
C VAL A 161 -14.94 17.68 5.53
N VAL A 162 -14.75 17.46 6.83
CA VAL A 162 -13.44 17.55 7.50
C VAL A 162 -12.94 16.14 7.83
N ASP A 163 -11.78 15.76 7.28
CA ASP A 163 -11.07 14.54 7.64
C ASP A 163 -9.69 14.87 8.23
N PRO A 164 -9.55 14.90 9.58
CA PRO A 164 -8.28 15.23 10.23
C PRO A 164 -7.27 14.07 10.21
N PHE A 165 -7.64 12.89 9.68
CA PHE A 165 -6.80 11.70 9.59
C PHE A 165 -6.91 11.07 8.20
N ALA A 166 -6.70 11.91 7.18
CA ALA A 166 -7.04 11.61 5.79
C ALA A 166 -6.26 10.43 5.20
N GLY A 167 -5.05 10.16 5.68
CA GLY A 167 -4.19 9.10 5.18
C GLY A 167 -4.04 9.19 3.65
N GLY A 168 -4.47 8.15 2.95
CA GLY A 168 -4.43 8.10 1.48
C GLY A 168 -5.44 8.99 0.74
N GLY A 169 -6.30 9.75 1.44
CA GLY A 169 -7.20 10.74 0.84
C GLY A 169 -8.53 10.21 0.32
N ALA A 170 -9.01 9.08 0.85
CA ALA A 170 -10.26 8.44 0.41
C ALA A 170 -11.51 9.30 0.69
N ILE A 171 -11.69 9.76 1.93
CA ILE A 171 -12.84 10.59 2.32
C ILE A 171 -12.86 11.93 1.58
N PRO A 172 -11.77 12.74 1.56
CA PRO A 172 -11.82 14.03 0.88
C PRO A 172 -12.02 13.90 -0.63
N LEU A 173 -11.50 12.83 -1.27
CA LEU A 173 -11.79 12.56 -2.68
C LEU A 173 -13.29 12.31 -2.93
N GLU A 174 -13.90 11.43 -2.13
CA GLU A 174 -15.32 11.13 -2.29
C GLU A 174 -16.21 12.31 -1.89
N ALA A 175 -15.79 13.15 -0.94
CA ALA A 175 -16.48 14.40 -0.59
C ALA A 175 -16.61 15.34 -1.80
N LEU A 176 -15.50 15.60 -2.50
CA LEU A 176 -15.51 16.39 -3.73
C LEU A 176 -16.37 15.75 -4.83
N ARG A 177 -16.38 14.42 -4.90
CA ARG A 177 -17.18 13.68 -5.88
C ARG A 177 -18.68 13.87 -5.66
N VAL A 178 -19.13 13.79 -4.42
CA VAL A 178 -20.56 13.92 -4.06
C VAL A 178 -21.07 15.36 -4.04
N GLY A 179 -20.18 16.35 -4.19
CA GLY A 179 -20.53 17.78 -4.24
C GLY A 179 -20.28 18.57 -2.97
N ALA A 180 -19.54 18.02 -2.00
CA ALA A 180 -19.10 18.72 -0.81
C ALA A 180 -17.72 19.38 -1.03
N ASP A 181 -17.42 20.40 -0.24
CA ASP A 181 -16.03 20.85 -0.08
C ASP A 181 -15.33 19.95 0.93
N ALA A 182 -13.99 19.86 0.84
CA ALA A 182 -13.21 18.97 1.68
C ALA A 182 -12.04 19.70 2.34
N PHE A 183 -11.87 19.49 3.64
CA PHE A 183 -10.64 19.82 4.37
C PHE A 183 -10.00 18.53 4.87
N ALA A 184 -8.78 18.26 4.42
CA ALA A 184 -8.02 17.06 4.77
C ALA A 184 -6.74 17.44 5.51
N SER A 185 -6.47 16.74 6.61
CA SER A 185 -5.22 16.86 7.36
C SER A 185 -4.66 15.48 7.68
N ASP A 186 -3.34 15.41 7.81
CA ASP A 186 -2.62 14.24 8.33
C ASP A 186 -1.29 14.69 8.92
N LEU A 187 -0.83 14.00 9.97
CA LEU A 187 0.50 14.25 10.55
C LEU A 187 1.63 13.72 9.66
N ASN A 188 1.33 12.74 8.79
CA ASN A 188 2.32 12.13 7.92
C ASN A 188 2.52 12.98 6.65
N PRO A 189 3.73 13.51 6.38
CA PRO A 189 3.98 14.34 5.21
C PRO A 189 3.75 13.60 3.89
N VAL A 190 3.90 12.26 3.86
CA VAL A 190 3.57 11.45 2.68
C VAL A 190 2.06 11.43 2.45
N ALA A 191 1.24 11.29 3.50
CA ALA A 191 -0.21 11.39 3.37
C ALA A 191 -0.60 12.76 2.82
N VAL A 192 -0.06 13.83 3.38
CA VAL A 192 -0.31 15.20 2.91
C VAL A 192 0.02 15.32 1.42
N LEU A 193 1.20 14.85 0.98
CA LEU A 193 1.59 14.87 -0.43
C LEU A 193 0.62 14.07 -1.31
N LEU A 194 0.20 12.88 -0.88
CA LEU A 194 -0.78 12.08 -1.63
C LEU A 194 -2.10 12.81 -1.83
N ASN A 195 -2.61 13.46 -0.77
CA ASN A 195 -3.82 14.26 -0.84
C ASN A 195 -3.64 15.44 -1.80
N LYS A 196 -2.52 16.17 -1.74
CA LYS A 196 -2.24 17.26 -2.69
C LYS A 196 -2.19 16.77 -4.14
N VAL A 197 -1.54 15.62 -4.39
CA VAL A 197 -1.48 15.05 -5.74
C VAL A 197 -2.87 14.68 -6.25
N VAL A 198 -3.64 13.95 -5.44
CA VAL A 198 -4.95 13.42 -5.83
C VAL A 198 -5.99 14.53 -5.98
N LEU A 199 -6.03 15.48 -5.05
CA LEU A 199 -7.12 16.46 -4.93
C LEU A 199 -6.80 17.81 -5.61
N GLU A 200 -5.53 18.19 -5.73
CA GLU A 200 -5.14 19.48 -6.30
C GLU A 200 -4.36 19.32 -7.61
N TYR A 201 -3.28 18.53 -7.62
CA TYR A 201 -2.33 18.54 -8.74
C TYR A 201 -2.85 17.79 -9.96
N ILE A 202 -3.47 16.62 -9.78
CA ILE A 202 -4.07 15.88 -10.89
C ILE A 202 -5.18 16.72 -11.55
N PRO A 203 -6.16 17.28 -10.83
CA PRO A 203 -7.18 18.13 -11.43
C PRO A 203 -6.60 19.40 -12.11
N LYS A 204 -5.60 20.02 -11.50
CA LYS A 204 -5.02 21.29 -12.01
C LYS A 204 -4.13 21.10 -13.24
N TYR A 205 -3.32 20.05 -13.27
CA TYR A 205 -2.27 19.88 -14.28
C TYR A 205 -2.55 18.75 -15.27
N GLY A 206 -3.43 17.79 -14.93
CA GLY A 206 -3.84 16.71 -15.82
C GLY A 206 -2.66 15.98 -16.47
N GLN A 207 -2.71 15.85 -17.79
CA GLN A 207 -1.69 15.14 -18.57
C GLN A 207 -0.28 15.74 -18.41
N LYS A 208 -0.17 17.06 -18.23
CA LYS A 208 1.13 17.74 -18.05
C LYS A 208 1.88 17.21 -16.83
N LEU A 209 1.18 16.92 -15.73
CA LEU A 209 1.80 16.32 -14.55
C LEU A 209 2.40 14.95 -14.87
N ALA A 210 1.65 14.11 -15.57
CA ALA A 210 2.12 12.78 -15.96
C ALA A 210 3.34 12.87 -16.88
N ASP A 211 3.36 13.82 -17.81
CA ASP A 211 4.47 14.01 -18.73
C ASP A 211 5.74 14.53 -18.03
N GLU A 212 5.60 15.51 -17.13
CA GLU A 212 6.72 15.99 -16.32
C GLU A 212 7.27 14.90 -15.39
N VAL A 213 6.41 14.11 -14.74
CA VAL A 213 6.86 12.97 -13.90
C VAL A 213 7.65 11.96 -14.72
N ARG A 214 7.22 11.64 -15.95
CA ARG A 214 7.97 10.74 -16.84
C ARG A 214 9.31 11.34 -17.26
N LYS A 215 9.34 12.61 -17.65
CA LYS A 215 10.54 13.33 -18.07
C LYS A 215 11.60 13.35 -16.95
N TRP A 216 11.23 13.82 -15.76
CA TRP A 216 12.15 13.89 -14.63
C TRP A 216 12.50 12.50 -14.10
N GLY A 217 11.56 11.55 -14.12
CA GLY A 217 11.83 10.16 -13.79
C GLY A 217 12.87 9.52 -14.72
N GLN A 218 12.78 9.78 -16.03
CA GLN A 218 13.76 9.31 -17.01
C GLN A 218 15.13 9.95 -16.77
N TRP A 219 15.19 11.26 -16.53
CA TRP A 219 16.45 11.94 -16.21
C TRP A 219 17.10 11.38 -14.93
N ILE A 220 16.32 11.20 -13.85
CA ILE A 220 16.81 10.59 -12.60
C ILE A 220 17.36 9.19 -12.86
N LYS A 221 16.63 8.39 -13.65
CA LYS A 221 17.06 7.04 -14.02
C LYS A 221 18.41 7.05 -14.72
N GLU A 222 18.58 7.89 -15.74
CA GLU A 222 19.84 8.00 -16.49
C GLU A 222 21.02 8.45 -15.60
N GLN A 223 20.80 9.43 -14.72
CA GLN A 223 21.84 9.85 -13.78
C GLN A 223 22.19 8.75 -12.78
N ALA A 224 21.18 8.07 -12.22
CA ALA A 224 21.37 6.98 -11.28
C ALA A 224 22.09 5.78 -11.94
N GLU A 225 21.75 5.43 -13.19
CA GLU A 225 22.45 4.38 -13.94
C GLU A 225 23.93 4.75 -14.15
N LYS A 226 24.23 6.00 -14.50
CA LYS A 226 25.60 6.49 -14.67
C LYS A 226 26.39 6.44 -13.36
N GLU A 227 25.82 6.92 -12.26
CA GLU A 227 26.47 6.98 -10.96
C GLU A 227 26.64 5.60 -10.30
N LEU A 228 25.67 4.70 -10.48
CA LEU A 228 25.66 3.40 -9.80
C LEU A 228 26.30 2.29 -10.63
N ALA A 229 26.61 2.51 -11.92
CA ALA A 229 27.17 1.49 -12.81
C ALA A 229 28.43 0.80 -12.24
N GLU A 230 29.30 1.55 -11.56
CA GLU A 230 30.52 0.98 -10.93
C GLU A 230 30.20 -0.04 -9.82
N PHE A 231 29.01 0.04 -9.22
CA PHE A 231 28.55 -0.86 -8.16
C PHE A 231 27.71 -2.04 -8.66
N TYR A 232 27.40 -2.08 -9.95
CA TYR A 232 26.66 -3.15 -10.62
C TYR A 232 27.35 -3.51 -11.94
N PRO A 233 28.62 -3.96 -11.90
CA PRO A 233 29.37 -4.25 -13.11
C PRO A 233 28.71 -5.40 -13.88
N LYS A 234 28.71 -5.29 -15.21
CA LYS A 234 28.19 -6.36 -16.07
C LYS A 234 28.99 -7.65 -15.87
N ASP A 235 28.27 -8.76 -15.86
CA ASP A 235 28.83 -10.10 -15.85
C ASP A 235 29.58 -10.37 -17.18
N PRO A 236 30.51 -11.36 -17.23
CA PRO A 236 31.23 -11.71 -18.45
C PRO A 236 30.33 -12.11 -19.64
N ASP A 237 29.12 -12.62 -19.37
CA ASP A 237 28.13 -12.97 -20.40
C ASP A 237 27.31 -11.76 -20.90
N GLY A 238 27.52 -10.58 -20.30
CA GLY A 238 26.85 -9.32 -20.58
C GLY A 238 25.59 -9.07 -19.74
N ALA A 239 25.22 -9.98 -18.82
CA ALA A 239 24.10 -9.77 -17.92
C ALA A 239 24.40 -8.67 -16.89
N THR A 240 23.37 -7.95 -16.44
CA THR A 240 23.51 -6.84 -15.50
C THR A 240 23.03 -7.26 -14.12
N PRO A 241 23.84 -7.18 -13.06
CA PRO A 241 23.38 -7.31 -11.68
C PRO A 241 22.29 -6.27 -11.37
N ILE A 242 21.17 -6.72 -10.79
CA ILE A 242 20.05 -5.84 -10.39
C ILE A 242 19.76 -5.91 -8.89
N ALA A 243 20.25 -6.95 -8.20
CA ALA A 243 20.19 -7.03 -6.75
C ALA A 243 21.22 -8.00 -6.17
N TYR A 244 21.80 -7.62 -5.03
CA TYR A 244 22.66 -8.47 -4.21
C TYR A 244 21.87 -9.06 -3.04
N LEU A 245 21.97 -10.38 -2.85
CA LEU A 245 21.23 -11.12 -1.81
C LEU A 245 22.16 -11.48 -0.66
N TRP A 246 21.94 -10.83 0.47
CA TRP A 246 22.75 -10.97 1.68
C TRP A 246 22.01 -11.77 2.76
N ALA A 247 22.75 -12.57 3.51
CA ALA A 247 22.26 -13.26 4.71
C ALA A 247 23.08 -12.81 5.93
N ARG A 248 22.39 -12.37 6.99
CA ARG A 248 23.02 -12.20 8.31
C ARG A 248 23.52 -13.56 8.79
N VAL A 249 24.61 -13.59 9.53
CA VAL A 249 25.20 -14.84 10.04
C VAL A 249 25.19 -14.86 11.56
N ILE A 250 25.05 -16.06 12.12
CA ILE A 250 25.25 -16.35 13.54
C ILE A 250 26.22 -17.52 13.67
N GLN A 251 26.78 -17.73 14.86
CA GLN A 251 27.59 -18.88 15.19
C GLN A 251 26.74 -19.97 15.86
N CYS A 252 26.95 -21.22 15.48
CA CYS A 252 26.30 -22.36 16.09
C CYS A 252 26.81 -22.57 17.52
N GLU A 253 25.88 -22.69 18.47
CA GLU A 253 26.18 -22.97 19.88
C GLU A 253 26.12 -24.48 20.22
N GLY A 254 25.95 -25.33 19.21
CA GLY A 254 25.97 -26.77 19.38
C GLY A 254 27.34 -27.24 19.88
N PRO A 255 27.41 -28.14 20.88
CA PRO A 255 28.67 -28.61 21.44
C PRO A 255 29.65 -29.09 20.35
N GLY A 256 30.86 -28.51 20.31
CA GLY A 256 31.91 -28.86 19.33
C GLY A 256 31.67 -28.40 17.89
N CYS A 257 30.49 -27.83 17.58
CA CYS A 257 30.15 -27.40 16.23
C CYS A 257 30.81 -26.06 15.89
N GLY A 258 30.29 -24.94 16.40
CA GLY A 258 30.84 -23.60 16.10
C GLY A 258 30.80 -23.20 14.63
N ALA A 259 29.93 -23.84 13.82
CA ALA A 259 29.77 -23.49 12.41
C ALA A 259 29.03 -22.16 12.22
N GLU A 260 29.38 -21.44 11.16
CA GLU A 260 28.66 -20.24 10.73
C GLU A 260 27.32 -20.63 10.09
N ILE A 261 26.23 -20.02 10.53
CA ILE A 261 24.87 -20.26 10.03
C ILE A 261 24.35 -18.99 9.35
N PRO A 262 24.25 -18.95 8.01
CA PRO A 262 23.55 -17.89 7.29
C PRO A 262 22.05 -17.97 7.58
N MET A 263 21.47 -16.88 8.06
CA MET A 263 20.08 -16.77 8.49
C MET A 263 19.15 -16.53 7.29
N MET A 264 18.43 -17.57 6.87
CA MET A 264 17.51 -17.53 5.73
C MET A 264 16.18 -18.17 6.11
N ARG A 265 15.07 -17.49 5.85
CA ARG A 265 13.72 -18.06 6.06
C ARG A 265 13.36 -19.08 4.97
N SER A 266 13.92 -18.91 3.78
CA SER A 266 13.64 -19.71 2.61
C SER A 266 14.90 -19.84 1.77
N LEU A 267 15.15 -21.03 1.24
CA LEU A 267 16.21 -21.27 0.26
C LEU A 267 15.75 -20.99 -1.19
N TRP A 268 14.47 -20.72 -1.39
CA TRP A 268 13.95 -20.29 -2.69
C TRP A 268 14.40 -18.88 -3.05
N LEU A 269 14.99 -18.73 -4.24
CA LEU A 269 15.28 -17.44 -4.86
C LEU A 269 14.08 -16.96 -5.69
N ALA A 270 13.41 -17.88 -6.39
CA ALA A 270 12.20 -17.62 -7.15
C ALA A 270 11.28 -18.85 -7.17
N LYS A 271 9.98 -18.64 -6.92
CA LYS A 271 8.93 -19.66 -7.05
C LYS A 271 8.01 -19.31 -8.22
N LYS A 272 8.36 -19.76 -9.42
CA LYS A 272 7.64 -19.43 -10.66
C LYS A 272 7.47 -20.66 -11.56
N GLY A 273 6.82 -21.70 -11.02
CA GLY A 273 6.53 -22.94 -11.76
C GLY A 273 7.82 -23.55 -12.34
N LYS A 274 7.83 -23.78 -13.66
CA LYS A 274 8.97 -24.35 -14.38
C LYS A 274 10.24 -23.48 -14.38
N LYS A 275 10.17 -22.20 -13.96
CA LYS A 275 11.34 -21.30 -13.83
C LYS A 275 11.74 -21.07 -12.37
N SER A 276 11.38 -21.98 -11.47
CA SER A 276 11.73 -21.85 -10.07
C SER A 276 13.22 -22.10 -9.86
N THR A 277 13.83 -21.29 -8.99
CA THR A 277 15.26 -21.32 -8.71
C THR A 277 15.46 -21.28 -7.21
N ALA A 278 16.35 -22.11 -6.69
CA ALA A 278 16.64 -22.21 -5.26
C ALA A 278 18.13 -22.38 -4.97
N LEU A 279 18.46 -22.25 -3.70
CA LEU A 279 19.77 -22.51 -3.13
C LEU A 279 19.79 -23.92 -2.54
N ARG A 280 20.86 -24.66 -2.80
CA ARG A 280 21.24 -25.87 -2.07
C ARG A 280 22.40 -25.53 -1.14
N LEU A 281 22.33 -26.01 0.09
CA LEU A 281 23.40 -25.84 1.08
C LEU A 281 24.48 -26.91 0.83
N VAL A 282 25.73 -26.49 0.78
CA VAL A 282 26.90 -27.36 0.65
C VAL A 282 27.78 -27.16 1.88
N HIS A 283 28.01 -28.23 2.64
CA HIS A 283 28.79 -28.16 3.86
C HIS A 283 30.28 -28.19 3.57
N ASP A 284 31.00 -27.16 3.99
CA ASP A 284 32.47 -27.16 4.06
C ASP A 284 32.88 -27.50 5.50
N HIS A 285 33.25 -28.77 5.70
CA HIS A 285 33.60 -29.31 7.01
C HIS A 285 34.93 -28.77 7.55
N ASP A 286 35.83 -28.32 6.67
CA ASP A 286 37.15 -27.82 7.06
C ASP A 286 37.04 -26.39 7.58
N SER A 287 36.34 -25.53 6.85
CA SER A 287 36.15 -24.13 7.26
C SER A 287 34.94 -23.91 8.18
N LYS A 288 34.14 -24.96 8.42
CA LYS A 288 32.87 -24.91 9.16
C LYS A 288 31.91 -23.84 8.63
N LYS A 289 31.87 -23.68 7.30
CA LYS A 289 31.02 -22.72 6.60
C LYS A 289 30.06 -23.41 5.65
N ILE A 290 28.93 -22.76 5.40
CA ILE A 290 27.92 -23.24 4.45
C ILE A 290 28.15 -22.57 3.11
N ASN A 291 28.57 -23.33 2.11
CA ASN A 291 28.60 -22.89 0.72
C ASN A 291 27.24 -23.14 0.06
N PHE A 292 27.10 -22.63 -1.15
CA PHE A 292 25.81 -22.60 -1.85
C PHE A 292 25.97 -23.08 -3.28
N GLU A 293 24.96 -23.79 -3.76
CA GLU A 293 24.76 -24.09 -5.17
C GLU A 293 23.41 -23.53 -5.61
N ILE A 294 23.33 -23.06 -6.86
CA ILE A 294 22.05 -22.69 -7.46
C ILE A 294 21.48 -23.87 -8.22
N ILE A 295 20.27 -24.26 -7.83
CA ILE A 295 19.47 -25.27 -8.51
C ILE A 295 18.35 -24.57 -9.29
N LYS A 296 18.23 -24.92 -10.58
CA LYS A 296 17.19 -24.42 -11.49
C LYS A 296 16.09 -25.46 -11.64
N ASN A 297 14.90 -25.01 -12.03
CA ASN A 297 13.72 -25.85 -12.26
C ASN A 297 13.32 -26.68 -11.02
N SER A 298 13.60 -26.16 -9.83
CA SER A 298 13.42 -26.89 -8.57
C SER A 298 11.95 -27.04 -8.20
N THR A 299 11.63 -28.19 -7.60
CA THR A 299 10.33 -28.53 -7.00
C THR A 299 10.38 -28.43 -5.48
N ALA A 300 9.22 -28.53 -4.81
CA ALA A 300 9.14 -28.47 -3.35
C ALA A 300 10.04 -29.51 -2.64
N ASN A 301 10.26 -30.67 -3.27
CA ASN A 301 11.05 -31.76 -2.71
C ASN A 301 12.56 -31.51 -2.83
N ASP A 302 12.99 -30.64 -3.74
CA ASP A 302 14.41 -30.35 -4.00
C ASP A 302 14.99 -29.34 -3.02
N VAL A 303 14.14 -28.66 -2.24
CA VAL A 303 14.51 -27.46 -1.48
C VAL A 303 14.16 -27.63 -0.02
N LEU A 304 15.20 -27.74 0.81
CA LEU A 304 15.06 -27.78 2.26
C LEU A 304 14.43 -26.49 2.80
N THR A 305 13.89 -26.59 4.02
CA THR A 305 13.47 -25.41 4.78
C THR A 305 14.66 -24.49 5.04
N GLY A 306 14.41 -23.19 5.14
CA GLY A 306 15.45 -22.24 5.53
C GLY A 306 16.01 -22.52 6.92
N THR A 307 17.16 -21.93 7.23
CA THR A 307 17.86 -22.08 8.51
C THR A 307 17.17 -21.37 9.67
N VAL A 308 16.17 -20.51 9.42
CA VAL A 308 15.50 -19.71 10.46
C VAL A 308 13.98 -19.88 10.44
N ALA A 309 13.42 -20.17 11.61
CA ALA A 309 11.98 -20.20 11.85
C ALA A 309 11.65 -19.56 13.21
N ARG A 310 10.68 -18.63 13.23
CA ARG A 310 10.20 -17.94 14.44
C ARG A 310 11.34 -17.33 15.30
N GLY A 311 12.39 -16.83 14.65
CA GLY A 311 13.55 -16.21 15.31
C GLY A 311 14.63 -17.17 15.80
N SER A 312 14.35 -18.48 15.87
CA SER A 312 15.36 -19.50 16.18
C SER A 312 16.03 -19.98 14.89
N ALA A 313 17.27 -20.47 15.00
CA ALA A 313 18.05 -20.96 13.88
C ALA A 313 18.47 -22.41 14.08
N ILE A 314 18.33 -23.23 13.04
CA ILE A 314 18.75 -24.63 13.03
C ILE A 314 20.06 -24.73 12.25
N CYS A 315 21.08 -25.34 12.86
CA CYS A 315 22.37 -25.56 12.23
C CYS A 315 22.30 -26.69 11.19
N PRO A 316 22.61 -26.44 9.91
CA PRO A 316 22.65 -27.48 8.89
C PRO A 316 23.74 -28.53 9.10
N PHE A 317 24.80 -28.22 9.86
CA PHE A 317 25.89 -29.15 10.16
C PHE A 317 25.52 -30.19 11.23
N CYS A 318 24.99 -29.75 12.37
CA CYS A 318 24.79 -30.63 13.53
C CYS A 318 23.33 -30.75 13.99
N GLY A 319 22.39 -30.07 13.33
CA GLY A 319 20.97 -30.05 13.71
C GLY A 319 20.65 -29.26 14.98
N PHE A 320 21.65 -28.71 15.68
CA PHE A 320 21.44 -27.93 16.90
C PHE A 320 20.59 -26.70 16.61
N THR A 321 19.63 -26.44 17.50
CA THR A 321 18.75 -25.27 17.40
C THR A 321 19.25 -24.16 18.33
N THR A 322 19.82 -23.11 17.75
CA THR A 322 20.13 -21.87 18.46
C THR A 322 18.81 -21.15 18.75
N SER A 323 18.51 -20.94 20.03
CA SER A 323 17.25 -20.32 20.48
C SER A 323 17.11 -18.88 19.99
N ALA A 324 15.88 -18.40 19.82
CA ALA A 324 15.62 -17.02 19.39
C ALA A 324 16.27 -15.96 20.30
N LYS A 325 16.37 -16.23 21.61
CA LYS A 325 17.04 -15.35 22.57
C LYS A 325 18.54 -15.25 22.29
N SER A 326 19.21 -16.38 22.10
CA SER A 326 20.64 -16.41 21.78
C SER A 326 20.90 -15.76 20.41
N VAL A 327 20.11 -16.09 19.38
CA VAL A 327 20.20 -15.44 18.06
C VAL A 327 20.12 -13.91 18.21
N GLN A 328 19.17 -13.43 19.01
CA GLN A 328 19.02 -12.00 19.29
C GLN A 328 20.26 -11.43 20.00
N GLU A 329 20.83 -12.12 20.99
CA GLU A 329 22.04 -11.70 21.69
C GLU A 329 23.26 -11.62 20.75
N GLN A 330 23.45 -12.61 19.89
CA GLN A 330 24.52 -12.61 18.89
C GLN A 330 24.36 -11.43 17.90
N LEU A 331 23.15 -11.22 17.37
CA LEU A 331 22.88 -10.08 16.48
C LEU A 331 22.99 -8.74 17.20
N LYS A 332 22.64 -8.67 18.49
CA LYS A 332 22.83 -7.48 19.32
C LYS A 332 24.30 -7.11 19.48
N ASN A 333 25.15 -8.10 19.75
CA ASN A 333 26.60 -7.91 19.80
C ASN A 333 27.16 -7.49 18.43
N ALA A 334 26.59 -8.02 17.36
CA ALA A 334 26.91 -7.65 15.98
C ALA A 334 26.17 -6.40 15.47
N LYS A 335 25.52 -5.61 16.34
CA LYS A 335 24.84 -4.36 15.96
C LYS A 335 23.86 -4.54 14.80
N GLY A 336 23.02 -5.56 14.89
CA GLY A 336 22.06 -5.97 13.85
C GLY A 336 22.64 -6.93 12.80
N GLY A 337 23.93 -7.23 12.81
CA GLY A 337 24.57 -8.29 12.00
C GLY A 337 24.68 -8.00 10.50
N ALA A 338 24.46 -6.76 10.07
CA ALA A 338 24.56 -6.40 8.66
C ALA A 338 26.01 -6.20 8.19
N SER A 339 26.91 -5.73 9.06
CA SER A 339 28.34 -5.59 8.75
C SER A 339 29.07 -6.93 8.61
N SER A 340 28.55 -7.97 9.25
CA SER A 340 29.05 -9.36 9.14
C SER A 340 28.23 -10.21 8.18
N ALA A 341 27.25 -9.64 7.47
CA ALA A 341 26.41 -10.39 6.56
C ALA A 341 27.22 -10.94 5.38
N ARG A 342 26.86 -12.14 4.93
CA ARG A 342 27.49 -12.80 3.79
C ARG A 342 26.69 -12.56 2.53
N LEU A 343 27.37 -12.17 1.46
CA LEU A 343 26.78 -12.09 0.13
C LEU A 343 26.64 -13.51 -0.44
N ILE A 344 25.42 -13.92 -0.77
CA ILE A 344 25.10 -15.29 -1.15
C ILE A 344 24.92 -15.41 -2.68
N ALA A 345 24.07 -14.56 -3.24
CA ALA A 345 23.68 -14.65 -4.64
C ALA A 345 23.43 -13.27 -5.23
N VAL A 346 23.53 -13.20 -6.55
CA VAL A 346 23.26 -12.02 -7.35
C VAL A 346 22.09 -12.31 -8.27
N ARG A 347 21.06 -11.46 -8.20
CA ARG A 347 20.01 -11.44 -9.20
C ARG A 347 20.48 -10.57 -10.36
N ARG A 348 20.30 -11.06 -11.57
CA ARG A 348 20.77 -10.43 -12.80
C ARG A 348 19.69 -10.40 -13.86
N ASP A 349 19.76 -9.41 -14.72
CA ASP A 349 18.92 -9.24 -15.89
C ASP A 349 19.76 -9.54 -17.13
N ASP A 350 19.30 -10.47 -17.96
CA ASP A 350 19.96 -10.78 -19.23
C ASP A 350 19.33 -9.92 -20.33
N PRO A 351 20.05 -8.91 -20.86
CA PRO A 351 19.51 -8.02 -21.88
C PRO A 351 19.25 -8.72 -23.22
N LYS A 352 19.86 -9.88 -23.49
CA LYS A 352 19.68 -10.62 -24.75
C LYS A 352 18.38 -11.41 -24.75
N SER A 353 18.08 -12.10 -23.65
CA SER A 353 16.86 -12.91 -23.52
C SER A 353 15.68 -12.15 -22.91
N GLY A 354 15.94 -11.02 -22.23
CA GLY A 354 14.96 -10.31 -21.41
C GLY A 354 14.56 -11.10 -20.15
N GLU A 355 15.28 -12.17 -19.82
CA GLU A 355 15.00 -13.02 -18.67
C GLU A 355 15.84 -12.61 -17.45
N ARG A 356 15.21 -12.69 -16.27
CA ARG A 356 15.89 -12.51 -14.99
C ARG A 356 16.39 -13.85 -14.49
N GLY A 357 17.65 -13.89 -14.08
CA GLY A 357 18.32 -15.07 -13.54
C GLY A 357 19.00 -14.80 -12.20
N PHE A 358 19.64 -15.85 -11.70
CA PHE A 358 20.47 -15.79 -10.50
C PHE A 358 21.81 -16.47 -10.76
N ARG A 359 22.87 -15.95 -10.12
CA ARG A 359 24.17 -16.61 -9.99
C ARG A 359 24.66 -16.51 -8.55
N LEU A 360 25.62 -17.35 -8.18
CA LEU A 360 26.32 -17.20 -6.92
C LEU A 360 27.14 -15.91 -6.94
N ALA A 361 27.30 -15.33 -5.77
CA ALA A 361 28.22 -14.22 -5.61
C ALA A 361 29.67 -14.69 -5.74
N THR A 362 30.49 -13.81 -6.30
CA THR A 362 31.92 -13.98 -6.52
C THR A 362 32.70 -12.97 -5.68
N ASP A 363 34.02 -13.15 -5.58
CA ASP A 363 34.88 -12.19 -4.89
C ASP A 363 34.84 -10.79 -5.51
N VAL A 364 34.56 -10.69 -6.82
CA VAL A 364 34.37 -9.41 -7.51
C VAL A 364 33.16 -8.66 -6.91
N ASP A 365 32.04 -9.35 -6.67
CA ASP A 365 30.85 -8.72 -6.09
C ASP A 365 31.11 -8.22 -4.65
N VAL A 366 31.90 -8.98 -3.88
CA VAL A 366 32.30 -8.60 -2.53
C VAL A 366 33.21 -7.37 -2.55
N GLN A 367 34.16 -7.31 -3.48
CA GLN A 367 35.04 -6.16 -3.69
C GLN A 367 34.25 -4.92 -4.12
N VAL A 368 33.29 -5.07 -5.02
CA VAL A 368 32.40 -4.01 -5.48
C VAL A 368 31.58 -3.43 -4.31
N ALA A 369 31.00 -4.30 -3.48
CA ALA A 369 30.27 -3.87 -2.28
C ALA A 369 31.18 -3.14 -1.28
N ALA A 370 32.42 -3.60 -1.10
CA ALA A 370 33.41 -2.90 -0.27
C ALA A 370 33.77 -1.52 -0.86
N GLY A 371 33.91 -1.42 -2.18
CA GLY A 371 34.11 -0.16 -2.90
C GLY A 371 32.97 0.84 -2.67
N ALA A 372 31.72 0.37 -2.70
CA ALA A 372 30.55 1.20 -2.41
C ALA A 372 30.59 1.78 -0.98
N ILE A 373 31.02 0.99 0.01
CA ILE A 373 31.18 1.46 1.39
C ILE A 373 32.26 2.55 1.47
N GLN A 374 33.37 2.41 0.75
CA GLN A 374 34.43 3.43 0.73
C GLN A 374 33.97 4.70 0.03
N LYS A 375 33.26 4.58 -1.11
CA LYS A 375 32.68 5.73 -1.81
C LYS A 375 31.70 6.49 -0.92
N LEU A 376 30.84 5.77 -0.19
CA LEU A 376 29.91 6.40 0.75
C LEU A 376 30.65 7.19 1.84
N LYS A 377 31.73 6.63 2.42
CA LYS A 377 32.56 7.35 3.41
C LYS A 377 33.17 8.62 2.84
N ILE A 378 33.70 8.56 1.61
CA ILE A 378 34.24 9.73 0.92
C ILE A 378 33.15 10.78 0.71
N ASN A 379 31.97 10.36 0.27
CA ASN A 379 30.83 11.27 0.03
C ASN A 379 30.34 11.92 1.33
N ILE A 380 30.30 11.18 2.45
CA ILE A 380 29.96 11.72 3.78
C ILE A 380 30.97 12.80 4.18
N GLN A 381 32.27 12.56 4.00
CA GLN A 381 33.32 13.54 4.32
C GLN A 381 33.29 14.77 3.41
N ALA A 382 32.90 14.60 2.14
CA ALA A 382 32.86 15.68 1.16
C ALA A 382 31.59 16.55 1.25
N LYS A 383 30.52 16.07 1.90
CA LYS A 383 29.23 16.76 1.91
C LYS A 383 29.25 17.99 2.82
N LYS A 384 28.68 19.08 2.31
CA LYS A 384 28.50 20.37 3.01
C LYS A 384 27.05 20.68 3.42
N SER A 385 26.12 19.75 3.15
CA SER A 385 24.68 19.95 3.40
C SER A 385 24.31 19.53 4.82
N GLU A 386 23.31 20.22 5.40
CA GLU A 386 22.77 19.95 6.73
C GLU A 386 22.09 18.57 6.86
N LEU A 387 21.65 17.97 5.76
CA LEU A 387 21.02 16.65 5.77
C LEU A 387 22.08 15.56 5.64
N SER A 388 22.07 14.56 6.53
CA SER A 388 22.97 13.42 6.41
C SER A 388 22.71 12.60 5.13
N LEU A 389 23.74 11.97 4.57
CA LEU A 389 23.58 11.00 3.46
C LEU A 389 23.05 9.65 3.94
N VAL A 390 23.30 9.34 5.20
CA VAL A 390 22.85 8.13 5.87
C VAL A 390 22.01 8.57 7.06
N PRO A 391 20.78 8.08 7.23
CA PRO A 391 19.96 8.45 8.37
C PRO A 391 20.73 8.26 9.69
N ASP A 392 20.91 9.33 10.46
CA ASP A 392 21.67 9.39 11.72
C ASP A 392 20.77 9.57 12.95
N GLU A 393 19.46 9.51 12.74
CA GLU A 393 18.48 9.69 13.80
C GLU A 393 18.56 8.55 14.82
N LYS A 394 18.42 8.93 16.09
CA LYS A 394 18.34 7.97 17.19
C LYS A 394 17.06 7.16 17.08
N VAL A 395 17.21 5.85 17.20
CA VAL A 395 16.08 4.94 17.27
C VAL A 395 15.44 5.09 18.66
N ASN A 396 14.11 5.18 18.72
CA ASN A 396 13.39 5.18 20.01
C ASN A 396 13.82 3.94 20.82
N PRO A 397 14.40 4.11 22.03
CA PRO A 397 14.95 3.01 22.80
C PRO A 397 13.90 2.05 23.35
N LEU A 398 12.62 2.46 23.40
CA LEU A 398 11.53 1.63 23.87
C LEU A 398 11.14 0.61 22.78
N PRO A 399 11.30 -0.70 23.03
CA PRO A 399 10.83 -1.72 22.11
C PRO A 399 9.29 -1.71 22.13
N HIS A 400 8.69 -1.13 21.09
CA HIS A 400 7.26 -1.21 20.84
C HIS A 400 6.99 -2.20 19.70
N SER A 401 5.74 -2.64 19.55
CA SER A 401 5.33 -3.58 18.49
C SER A 401 5.74 -3.14 17.07
N VAL A 402 5.98 -1.83 16.89
CA VAL A 402 6.39 -1.17 15.64
C VAL A 402 7.91 -1.01 15.51
N ASN A 403 8.65 -0.84 16.61
CA ASN A 403 10.11 -0.63 16.58
C ASN A 403 10.85 -1.77 17.29
N ARG A 404 11.37 -2.70 16.49
CA ARG A 404 12.11 -3.88 16.95
C ARG A 404 13.62 -3.72 16.85
N LEU A 405 14.12 -2.58 16.37
CA LEU A 405 15.54 -2.36 16.12
C LEU A 405 16.41 -2.43 17.39
N PRO A 406 16.01 -1.84 18.55
CA PRO A 406 16.82 -1.91 19.77
C PRO A 406 17.03 -3.33 20.30
N MET A 407 16.10 -4.24 20.01
CA MET A 407 16.22 -5.66 20.40
C MET A 407 17.45 -6.33 19.80
N TYR A 408 17.89 -5.88 18.63
CA TYR A 408 19.06 -6.39 17.90
C TYR A 408 20.25 -5.44 18.00
N GLY A 409 20.31 -4.59 19.04
CA GLY A 409 21.45 -3.71 19.29
C GLY A 409 21.52 -2.47 18.40
N MET A 410 20.48 -2.23 17.60
CA MET A 410 20.46 -1.09 16.67
C MET A 410 19.88 0.14 17.36
N ARG A 411 20.77 1.06 17.78
CA ARG A 411 20.43 2.27 18.57
C ARG A 411 20.32 3.56 17.74
N ASP A 412 20.98 3.59 16.60
CA ASP A 412 21.00 4.69 15.64
C ASP A 412 20.71 4.11 14.25
N LEU A 413 20.08 4.86 13.34
CA LEU A 413 19.82 4.36 11.99
C LEU A 413 21.12 4.12 11.18
N GLU A 414 22.19 4.86 11.47
CA GLU A 414 23.48 4.83 10.75
C GLU A 414 24.35 3.62 11.13
N LYS A 415 24.62 3.42 12.43
CA LYS A 415 25.75 2.56 12.88
C LYS A 415 25.55 1.05 12.73
N ASN A 416 24.45 0.63 12.10
CA ASN A 416 24.04 -0.77 12.02
C ASN A 416 23.97 -1.30 10.59
N ASN A 417 24.47 -0.55 9.59
CA ASN A 417 24.47 -0.94 8.17
C ASN A 417 23.13 -1.52 7.72
N LEU A 418 22.02 -0.88 8.09
CA LEU A 418 20.68 -1.35 7.73
C LEU A 418 20.57 -1.39 6.19
N PRO A 419 20.26 -2.56 5.59
CA PRO A 419 19.70 -2.54 4.26
C PRO A 419 18.39 -1.74 4.35
N ILE A 420 18.30 -0.65 3.58
CA ILE A 420 17.17 0.31 3.52
C ILE A 420 15.79 -0.37 3.34
N LYS A 421 15.74 -1.67 3.03
CA LYS A 421 14.51 -2.48 2.97
C LYS A 421 13.80 -2.76 4.30
N GLU A 422 14.43 -2.62 5.47
CA GLU A 422 13.77 -3.02 6.73
C GLU A 422 12.71 -2.04 7.26
N TYR A 423 12.66 -0.79 6.79
CA TYR A 423 11.65 0.19 7.23
C TYR A 423 10.29 0.09 6.51
N TYR A 424 10.23 -0.54 5.33
CA TYR A 424 9.00 -0.63 4.52
C TYR A 424 8.34 -2.03 4.49
N LYS A 425 8.72 -2.90 5.45
CA LYS A 425 8.31 -4.31 5.39
C LYS A 425 6.79 -4.54 5.54
N LYS A 426 6.05 -3.66 6.21
CA LYS A 426 4.58 -3.75 6.30
C LYS A 426 3.82 -3.20 5.09
N ALA A 427 4.46 -2.44 4.20
CA ALA A 427 3.83 -1.99 2.95
C ALA A 427 4.00 -3.00 1.81
N ILE A 428 5.05 -3.84 1.89
CA ILE A 428 5.42 -4.79 0.83
C ILE A 428 4.83 -6.20 1.06
N ASP A 429 4.47 -6.56 2.29
CA ASP A 429 3.93 -7.90 2.62
C ASP A 429 2.58 -8.27 1.95
N ASN A 430 1.98 -7.36 1.16
CA ASN A 430 0.80 -7.64 0.32
C ASN A 430 1.07 -7.64 -1.19
N GLN A 431 2.33 -7.57 -1.61
CA GLN A 431 2.71 -7.95 -2.95
C GLN A 431 3.54 -9.23 -2.84
N SER A 432 3.01 -10.30 -3.44
CA SER A 432 3.81 -11.36 -4.02
C SER A 432 5.09 -10.76 -4.57
N VAL A 433 6.20 -10.97 -3.85
CA VAL A 433 7.54 -10.70 -4.37
C VAL A 433 7.73 -11.68 -5.50
N THR A 434 7.27 -11.29 -6.70
CA THR A 434 7.68 -11.90 -7.95
C THR A 434 9.13 -11.53 -8.17
N CYS A 435 9.97 -12.37 -7.56
CA CYS A 435 11.41 -12.51 -7.72
C CYS A 435 12.24 -11.33 -7.24
#